data_AF-A0A933JIF5-F1
#
_entry.id   AF-A0A933JIF5-F1
#
_cell.length_a   1.000
_cell.length_b   1.000
_cell.length_c   1.000
_cell.angle_alpha   90.00
_cell.angle_beta   90.00
_cell.angle_gamma   90.00
#
_symmetry.space_group_name_H-M   'P 1'
#
loop_
_entity.id
_entity.type
_entity.pdbx_description
1 polymer ?
#
loop_
_entity_poly.entity_id
_entity_poly.type
_entity_poly.pdbx_seq_one_letter_code
_entity_poly.pdbx_strand_id
1 'polypeptide(L)'
;MSETSPRTEHEQNRPYRRAVALLFTASLVGICGLVLRGIIAQLDRMPAIERPGTVDTRALRACADDLLRLEESARKLAGRTYSEAGDMAEAADSWVNKISALETERASIVGRCALDRATDDVAVRELERAAGHVEDLMRSYRLTLSRHFEDGRGSSREARKAVERARASLSAR
;
A
#
# COMPACT_ATOMS: atom_id res chain seq x y z
N MET A 1 9.21 59.79 38.54
CA MET A 1 9.85 58.68 37.83
C MET A 1 10.43 57.77 38.89
N SER A 2 9.76 56.65 39.18
CA SER A 2 10.21 55.69 40.19
C SER A 2 10.65 54.43 39.46
N GLU A 3 11.96 54.21 39.40
CA GLU A 3 12.56 52.96 38.97
C GLU A 3 12.24 51.87 40.01
N THR A 4 11.32 50.98 39.65
CA THR A 4 11.09 49.72 40.36
C THR A 4 12.25 48.76 40.02
N SER A 5 13.20 48.66 40.94
CA SER A 5 14.33 47.74 40.85
C SER A 5 13.83 46.27 40.99
N PRO A 6 14.06 45.37 40.01
CA PRO A 6 13.43 44.05 39.90
C PRO A 6 14.02 42.95 40.81
N ARG A 7 14.78 43.32 41.86
CA ARG A 7 15.61 42.34 42.62
C ARG A 7 14.92 41.69 43.82
N THR A 8 13.80 42.20 44.31
CA THR A 8 13.10 41.64 45.48
C THR A 8 12.01 40.62 45.14
N GLU A 9 11.59 40.50 43.88
CA GLU A 9 10.53 39.55 43.46
C GLU A 9 11.00 38.09 43.32
N HIS A 10 12.31 37.83 43.36
CA HIS A 10 12.88 36.51 43.05
C HIS A 10 13.03 35.57 44.26
N GLU A 11 13.07 36.06 45.50
CA GLU A 11 13.31 35.20 46.67
C GLU A 11 12.04 34.67 47.34
N GLN A 12 10.91 35.38 47.28
CA GLN A 12 9.66 34.94 47.92
C GLN A 12 8.84 33.94 47.09
N ASN A 13 9.10 33.79 45.79
CA ASN A 13 8.33 32.90 44.91
C ASN A 13 8.86 31.45 44.83
N ARG A 14 9.91 31.09 45.58
CA ARG A 14 10.49 29.73 45.61
C ARG A 14 9.52 28.63 46.05
N PRO A 15 8.74 28.76 47.15
CA PRO A 15 7.78 27.72 47.53
C PRO A 15 6.62 27.64 46.53
N TYR A 16 6.20 28.79 45.99
CA TYR A 16 5.11 28.87 45.02
C TYR A 16 5.48 28.18 43.69
N ARG A 17 6.70 28.38 43.18
CA ARG A 17 7.20 27.67 41.99
C ARG A 17 7.26 26.15 42.17
N ARG A 18 7.62 25.65 43.37
CA ARG A 18 7.65 24.21 43.66
C ARG A 18 6.24 23.62 43.72
N ALA A 19 5.29 24.33 44.33
CA ALA A 19 3.89 23.90 44.38
C ALA A 19 3.26 23.86 42.97
N VAL A 20 3.50 24.90 42.16
CA VAL A 20 3.02 24.94 40.77
C VAL A 20 3.65 23.82 39.93
N ALA A 21 4.96 23.57 40.07
CA ALA A 21 5.63 22.47 39.37
C ALA A 21 5.07 21.09 39.77
N LEU A 22 4.79 20.87 41.05
CA LEU A 22 4.18 19.61 41.51
C LEU A 22 2.76 19.43 40.96
N LEU A 23 1.95 20.49 40.99
CA LEU A 23 0.59 20.45 40.43
C LEU A 23 0.61 20.21 38.92
N PHE A 24 1.54 20.84 38.20
CA PHE A 24 1.70 20.64 36.76
C PHE A 24 2.18 19.22 36.43
N THR A 25 3.07 18.66 37.25
CA THR A 25 3.53 17.27 37.06
C THR A 25 2.41 16.28 37.35
N ALA A 26 1.61 16.51 38.40
CA ALA A 26 0.47 15.67 38.76
C ALA A 26 -0.63 15.71 37.68
N SER A 27 -0.94 16.88 37.13
CA SER A 27 -1.91 17.00 36.03
C SER A 27 -1.38 16.36 34.75
N LEU A 28 -0.10 16.50 34.44
CA LEU A 28 0.52 15.89 33.27
C LEU A 28 0.53 14.36 33.36
N VAL A 29 0.84 13.79 34.54
CA VAL A 29 0.73 12.34 34.80
C VAL A 29 -0.74 11.88 34.67
N GLY A 30 -1.69 12.65 35.17
CA GLY A 30 -3.13 12.35 35.02
C GLY A 30 -3.58 12.34 33.56
N ILE A 31 -3.18 13.35 32.78
CA ILE A 31 -3.50 13.45 31.35
C ILE A 31 -2.83 12.31 30.57
N CYS A 32 -1.53 12.07 30.78
CA CYS A 32 -0.83 10.95 30.16
C CYS A 32 -1.47 9.60 30.51
N GLY A 33 -1.91 9.43 31.76
CA GLY A 33 -2.64 8.25 32.20
C GLY A 33 -3.96 8.06 31.47
N LEU A 34 -4.75 9.14 31.30
CA LEU A 34 -6.02 9.09 30.54
C LEU A 34 -5.79 8.83 29.06
N VAL A 35 -4.77 9.44 28.45
CA VAL A 35 -4.39 9.20 27.04
C VAL A 35 -3.96 7.75 26.85
N LEU A 36 -3.10 7.23 27.73
CA LEU A 36 -2.68 5.81 27.69
C LEU A 36 -3.87 4.88 27.86
N ARG A 37 -4.80 5.18 28.77
CA ARG A 37 -6.03 4.39 28.95
C ARG A 37 -6.91 4.43 27.71
N GLY A 38 -7.00 5.57 27.03
CA GLY A 38 -7.71 5.73 25.77
C GLY A 38 -7.06 4.92 24.63
N ILE A 39 -5.72 4.95 24.54
CA ILE A 39 -4.96 4.15 23.58
C ILE A 39 -5.15 2.66 23.84
N ILE A 40 -5.05 2.22 25.09
CA ILE A 40 -5.27 0.81 25.47
C ILE A 40 -6.71 0.40 25.16
N ALA A 41 -7.71 1.23 25.47
CA ALA A 41 -9.11 0.93 25.15
C ALA A 41 -9.39 0.90 23.64
N GLN A 42 -8.63 1.63 22.82
CA GLN A 42 -8.69 1.52 21.36
C GLN A 42 -7.93 0.29 20.84
N LEU A 43 -6.80 -0.08 21.45
CA LEU A 43 -6.06 -1.30 21.12
C LEU A 43 -6.86 -2.57 21.49
N ASP A 44 -7.56 -2.58 22.62
CA ASP A 44 -8.47 -3.68 23.02
C ASP A 44 -9.70 -3.78 22.12
N ARG A 45 -10.06 -2.71 21.41
CA ARG A 45 -11.14 -2.70 20.39
C ARG A 45 -10.64 -3.01 18.99
N MET A 46 -9.32 -3.15 18.77
CA MET A 46 -8.86 -3.72 17.52
C MET A 46 -9.24 -5.20 17.51
N PRO A 47 -9.90 -5.70 16.44
CA PRO A 47 -10.13 -7.13 16.30
C PRO A 47 -8.77 -7.82 16.45
N ALA A 48 -8.73 -8.87 17.25
CA ALA A 48 -7.53 -9.66 17.47
C ALA A 48 -6.87 -9.91 16.13
N ILE A 49 -5.68 -9.35 15.92
CA ILE A 49 -4.86 -9.63 14.74
C ILE A 49 -4.61 -11.13 14.83
N GLU A 50 -5.35 -11.91 14.05
CA GLU A 50 -5.04 -13.30 13.81
C GLU A 50 -3.55 -13.33 13.51
N ARG A 51 -2.78 -14.00 14.37
CA ARG A 51 -1.33 -14.15 14.17
C ARG A 51 -1.15 -14.48 12.69
N PRO A 52 -0.38 -13.70 11.91
CA PRO A 52 -0.26 -13.93 10.49
C PRO A 52 0.17 -15.38 10.36
N GLY A 53 -0.75 -16.23 9.89
CA GLY A 53 -0.45 -17.61 9.57
C GLY A 53 0.79 -17.53 8.69
N THR A 54 1.87 -18.21 9.08
CA THR A 54 3.16 -18.18 8.38
C THR A 54 2.89 -18.21 6.89
N VAL A 55 3.04 -17.07 6.23
CA VAL A 55 2.63 -16.93 4.84
C VAL A 55 3.56 -17.83 4.04
N ASP A 56 3.00 -18.84 3.37
CA ASP A 56 3.79 -19.82 2.66
C ASP A 56 4.56 -19.10 1.54
N THR A 57 5.87 -18.93 1.75
CA THR A 57 6.75 -18.24 0.81
C THR A 57 6.80 -18.94 -0.54
N ARG A 58 6.57 -20.25 -0.60
CA ARG A 58 6.47 -21.01 -1.85
C ARG A 58 5.20 -20.64 -2.60
N ALA A 59 4.08 -20.50 -1.90
CA ALA A 59 2.84 -20.04 -2.50
C ALA A 59 2.98 -18.61 -3.04
N LEU A 60 3.59 -17.70 -2.28
CA LEU A 60 3.84 -16.32 -2.75
C LEU A 60 4.77 -16.24 -3.97
N ARG A 61 5.78 -17.12 -4.06
CA ARG A 61 6.62 -17.21 -5.26
C ARG A 61 5.82 -17.70 -6.48
N ALA A 62 4.93 -18.68 -6.31
CA ALA A 62 4.05 -19.11 -7.38
C ALA A 62 3.10 -17.99 -7.84
N CYS A 63 2.57 -17.19 -6.90
CA CYS A 63 1.77 -16.00 -7.20
C CYS A 63 2.56 -14.95 -8.01
N ALA A 64 3.83 -14.74 -7.67
CA ALA A 64 4.72 -13.85 -8.42
C ALA A 64 4.91 -14.31 -9.87
N ASP A 65 5.10 -15.61 -10.07
CA ASP A 65 5.28 -16.23 -11.39
C ASP A 65 4.00 -16.14 -12.22
N ASP A 66 2.85 -16.40 -11.61
CA ASP A 66 1.54 -16.29 -12.24
C ASP A 66 1.26 -14.84 -12.69
N LEU A 67 1.58 -13.83 -11.85
CA LEU A 67 1.44 -12.42 -12.24
C LEU A 67 2.35 -12.02 -13.40
N LEU A 68 3.58 -12.54 -13.48
CA LEU A 68 4.48 -12.29 -14.61
C LEU A 68 3.97 -12.91 -15.91
N ARG A 69 3.44 -14.14 -15.84
CA ARG A 69 2.82 -14.80 -16.99
C ARG A 69 1.58 -14.06 -17.46
N LEU A 70 0.78 -13.55 -16.53
CA LEU A 70 -0.40 -12.75 -16.82
C LEU A 70 -0.02 -11.43 -17.52
N GLU A 71 0.98 -10.71 -17.00
CA GLU A 71 1.52 -9.50 -17.64
C GLU A 71 1.97 -9.77 -19.08
N GLU A 72 2.76 -10.82 -19.27
CA GLU A 72 3.26 -11.19 -20.59
C GLU A 72 2.12 -11.57 -21.55
N SER A 73 1.11 -12.27 -21.05
CA SER A 73 -0.07 -12.69 -21.82
C SER A 73 -0.91 -11.48 -22.23
N ALA A 74 -1.13 -10.52 -21.33
CA ALA A 74 -1.81 -9.27 -21.63
C ALA A 74 -1.07 -8.47 -22.72
N ARG A 75 0.25 -8.33 -22.59
CA ARG A 75 1.08 -7.64 -23.60
C ARG A 75 1.06 -8.33 -24.97
N LYS A 76 1.15 -9.67 -25.01
CA LYS A 76 1.07 -10.44 -26.27
C LYS A 76 -0.32 -10.34 -26.89
N LEU A 77 -1.37 -10.40 -26.09
CA LEU A 77 -2.74 -10.25 -26.57
C LEU A 77 -2.96 -8.85 -27.16
N ALA A 78 -2.42 -7.81 -26.50
CA ALA A 78 -2.51 -6.44 -26.98
C ALA A 78 -1.80 -6.34 -28.34
N GLY A 79 -0.54 -6.78 -28.41
CA GLY A 79 0.24 -6.77 -29.66
C GLY A 79 -0.48 -7.45 -30.82
N ARG A 80 -1.06 -8.64 -30.60
CA ARG A 80 -1.87 -9.34 -31.63
C ARG A 80 -3.11 -8.55 -32.03
N THR A 81 -3.87 -8.08 -31.04
CA THR A 81 -5.10 -7.32 -31.28
C THR A 81 -4.85 -6.06 -32.12
N TYR A 82 -3.78 -5.31 -31.83
CA TYR A 82 -3.42 -4.13 -32.62
C TYR A 82 -2.82 -4.45 -33.99
N SER A 83 -2.20 -5.63 -34.17
CA SER A 83 -1.68 -6.04 -35.48
C SER A 83 -2.74 -6.63 -36.42
N GLU A 84 -3.80 -7.22 -35.84
CA GLU A 84 -4.91 -7.84 -36.58
C GLU A 84 -5.98 -6.83 -36.99
N ALA A 85 -6.12 -5.74 -36.23
CA ALA A 85 -7.14 -4.72 -36.49
C ALA A 85 -6.76 -3.81 -37.67
N GLY A 86 -7.75 -3.47 -38.50
CA GLY A 86 -7.59 -2.53 -39.61
C GLY A 86 -7.46 -1.07 -39.15
N ASP A 87 -8.03 -0.75 -37.98
CA ASP A 87 -7.90 0.54 -37.32
C ASP A 87 -7.92 0.43 -35.79
N MET A 88 -7.73 1.57 -35.12
CA MET A 88 -7.65 1.64 -33.65
C MET A 88 -8.99 1.44 -32.95
N ALA A 89 -10.12 1.75 -33.59
CA ALA A 89 -11.45 1.56 -33.01
C ALA A 89 -11.80 0.06 -32.98
N GLU A 90 -11.53 -0.64 -34.09
CA GLU A 90 -11.65 -2.09 -34.18
C GLU A 90 -10.72 -2.81 -33.18
N ALA A 91 -9.49 -2.32 -33.00
CA ALA A 91 -8.57 -2.85 -32.00
C ALA A 91 -9.11 -2.72 -30.57
N ALA A 92 -9.68 -1.56 -30.23
CA ALA A 92 -10.25 -1.31 -28.90
C ALA A 92 -11.46 -2.22 -28.62
N ASP A 93 -12.37 -2.36 -29.57
CA ASP A 93 -13.53 -3.25 -29.44
C ASP A 93 -13.11 -4.73 -29.36
N SER A 94 -12.17 -5.16 -30.22
CA SER A 94 -11.61 -6.50 -30.15
C SER A 94 -10.90 -6.75 -28.81
N TRP A 95 -10.23 -5.75 -28.24
CA TRP A 95 -9.54 -5.88 -26.96
C TRP A 95 -10.52 -6.12 -25.82
N VAL A 96 -11.61 -5.32 -25.74
CA VAL A 96 -12.66 -5.48 -24.71
C VAL A 96 -13.24 -6.89 -24.72
N ASN A 97 -13.44 -7.47 -25.89
CA ASN A 97 -13.98 -8.83 -26.01
C ASN A 97 -12.96 -9.90 -25.57
N LYS A 98 -11.68 -9.72 -25.91
CA LYS A 98 -10.63 -10.73 -25.68
C LYS A 98 -10.03 -10.67 -24.26
N ILE A 99 -10.13 -9.55 -23.54
CA ILE A 99 -9.45 -9.35 -22.24
C ILE A 99 -10.12 -10.05 -21.06
N SER A 100 -11.42 -10.38 -21.14
CA SER A 100 -12.23 -10.92 -20.03
C SER A 100 -11.62 -12.16 -19.35
N ALA A 101 -10.96 -13.02 -20.13
CA ALA A 101 -10.27 -14.20 -19.62
C ALA A 101 -9.08 -13.82 -18.70
N LEU A 102 -8.32 -12.79 -19.07
CA LEU A 102 -7.17 -12.31 -18.29
C LEU A 102 -7.62 -11.57 -17.03
N GLU A 103 -8.73 -10.82 -17.09
CA GLU A 103 -9.32 -10.19 -15.90
C GLU A 103 -9.79 -11.24 -14.87
N THR A 104 -10.40 -12.33 -15.36
CA THR A 104 -10.81 -13.47 -14.53
C THR A 104 -9.60 -14.17 -13.92
N GLU A 105 -8.55 -14.41 -14.70
CA GLU A 105 -7.31 -15.01 -14.22
C GLU A 105 -6.65 -14.13 -13.15
N ARG A 106 -6.63 -12.81 -13.34
CA ARG A 106 -6.15 -11.86 -12.32
C ARG A 106 -6.92 -12.01 -11.02
N ALA A 107 -8.26 -11.96 -11.07
CA ALA A 107 -9.11 -12.08 -9.89
C ALA A 107 -8.86 -13.42 -9.16
N SER A 108 -8.65 -14.49 -9.91
CA SER A 108 -8.27 -15.80 -9.36
C SER A 108 -6.92 -15.76 -8.65
N ILE A 109 -5.89 -15.12 -9.22
CA ILE A 109 -4.58 -14.96 -8.58
C ILE A 109 -4.71 -14.13 -7.29
N VAL A 110 -5.38 -12.97 -7.34
CA VAL A 110 -5.60 -12.11 -6.17
C VAL A 110 -6.28 -12.88 -5.04
N GLY A 111 -7.34 -13.64 -5.34
CA GLY A 111 -8.06 -14.43 -4.35
C GLY A 111 -7.26 -15.61 -3.79
N ARG A 112 -6.57 -16.39 -4.65
CA ARG A 112 -5.73 -17.52 -4.20
C ARG A 112 -4.56 -17.06 -3.33
N CYS A 113 -4.02 -15.88 -3.62
CA CYS A 113 -2.85 -15.32 -2.95
C CYS A 113 -3.22 -14.37 -1.80
N ALA A 114 -4.53 -14.17 -1.54
CA ALA A 114 -5.08 -13.28 -0.52
C ALA A 114 -4.47 -11.86 -0.55
N LEU A 115 -4.21 -11.34 -1.76
CA LEU A 115 -3.57 -10.03 -1.96
C LEU A 115 -4.48 -8.85 -1.60
N ASP A 116 -5.79 -9.10 -1.47
CA ASP A 116 -6.83 -8.14 -1.10
C ASP A 116 -7.01 -7.98 0.42
N ARG A 117 -6.31 -8.79 1.23
CA ARG A 117 -6.40 -8.73 2.69
C ARG A 117 -5.36 -7.77 3.25
N ALA A 118 -5.80 -6.97 4.23
CA ALA A 118 -4.89 -6.11 4.98
C ALA A 118 -3.77 -6.95 5.63
N THR A 119 -2.52 -6.65 5.28
CA THR A 119 -1.35 -7.39 5.73
C THR A 119 -0.15 -6.48 5.94
N ASP A 120 0.64 -6.81 6.96
CA ASP A 120 1.91 -6.13 7.23
C ASP A 120 3.08 -6.70 6.42
N ASP A 121 2.86 -7.80 5.70
CA ASP A 121 3.90 -8.46 4.91
C ASP A 121 4.28 -7.64 3.68
N VAL A 122 5.54 -7.19 3.63
CA VAL A 122 6.11 -6.43 2.52
C VAL A 122 5.98 -7.18 1.19
N ALA A 123 6.21 -8.50 1.17
CA ALA A 123 6.14 -9.27 -0.07
C ALA A 123 4.71 -9.33 -0.61
N VAL A 124 3.71 -9.48 0.26
CA VAL A 124 2.31 -9.50 -0.14
C VAL A 124 1.87 -8.14 -0.68
N ARG A 125 2.27 -7.03 -0.04
CA ARG A 125 2.01 -5.67 -0.54
C ARG A 125 2.66 -5.39 -1.90
N GLU A 126 3.87 -5.89 -2.14
CA GLU A 126 4.51 -5.74 -3.45
C GLU A 126 3.79 -6.56 -4.53
N LEU A 127 3.28 -7.75 -4.19
CA LEU A 127 2.46 -8.57 -5.10
C LEU A 127 1.10 -7.92 -5.38
N GLU A 128 0.47 -7.32 -4.37
CA GLU A 128 -0.75 -6.54 -4.53
C GLU A 128 -0.54 -5.36 -5.48
N ARG A 129 0.55 -4.59 -5.31
CA ARG A 129 0.91 -3.52 -6.25
C ARG A 129 1.18 -4.05 -7.66
N ALA A 130 1.89 -5.17 -7.79
CA ALA A 130 2.10 -5.79 -9.09
C ALA A 130 0.77 -6.17 -9.76
N ALA A 131 -0.17 -6.77 -9.01
CA ALA A 131 -1.50 -7.09 -9.51
C ALA A 131 -2.28 -5.82 -9.90
N GLY A 132 -2.12 -4.72 -9.18
CA GLY A 132 -2.64 -3.40 -9.54
C GLY A 132 -2.08 -2.91 -10.87
N HIS A 133 -0.76 -2.92 -11.05
CA HIS A 133 -0.13 -2.51 -12.31
C HIS A 133 -0.50 -3.37 -13.51
N VAL A 134 -0.76 -4.67 -13.31
CA VAL A 134 -1.29 -5.55 -14.36
C VAL A 134 -2.72 -5.15 -14.75
N GLU A 135 -3.55 -4.74 -13.78
CA GLU A 135 -4.87 -4.16 -14.08
C GLU A 135 -4.75 -2.85 -14.85
N ASP A 136 -3.86 -1.96 -14.43
CA ASP A 136 -3.62 -0.68 -15.10
C ASP A 136 -3.13 -0.89 -16.53
N LEU A 137 -2.25 -1.87 -16.75
CA LEU A 137 -1.83 -2.30 -18.09
C LEU A 137 -3.05 -2.72 -18.93
N MET A 138 -3.87 -3.61 -18.39
CA MET A 138 -5.08 -4.11 -19.05
C MET A 138 -6.06 -2.98 -19.41
N ARG A 139 -6.24 -2.03 -18.49
CA ARG A 139 -7.08 -0.84 -18.67
C ARG A 139 -6.48 0.16 -19.67
N SER A 140 -5.16 0.34 -19.67
CA SER A 140 -4.49 1.27 -20.58
C SER A 140 -4.71 0.89 -22.05
N TYR A 141 -4.64 -0.40 -22.37
CA TYR A 141 -4.94 -0.89 -23.72
C TYR A 141 -6.40 -0.70 -24.10
N ARG A 142 -7.34 -0.77 -23.14
CA ARG A 142 -8.76 -0.47 -23.39
C ARG A 142 -9.02 0.99 -23.80
N LEU A 143 -8.19 1.93 -23.33
CA LEU A 143 -8.42 3.37 -23.49
C LEU A 143 -7.75 3.99 -24.74
N THR A 144 -7.15 3.21 -25.64
CA THR A 144 -6.17 3.78 -26.58
C THR A 144 -6.78 4.52 -27.78
N LEU A 145 -6.87 5.85 -27.65
CA LEU A 145 -6.31 6.82 -28.60
C LEU A 145 -4.77 6.85 -28.43
N SER A 146 -4.03 6.98 -29.52
CA SER A 146 -2.60 6.67 -29.75
C SER A 146 -1.50 7.13 -28.75
N ARG A 147 -1.80 7.85 -27.66
CA ARG A 147 -0.81 8.26 -26.64
C ARG A 147 -0.53 7.20 -25.56
N HIS A 148 -1.38 6.18 -25.39
CA HIS A 148 -1.31 5.26 -24.25
C HIS A 148 -0.51 3.95 -24.48
N PHE A 149 0.03 3.70 -25.67
CA PHE A 149 0.93 2.55 -25.88
C PHE A 149 2.26 2.68 -25.10
N GLU A 150 2.65 3.92 -24.82
CA GLU A 150 3.78 4.22 -23.92
C GLU A 150 3.39 4.03 -22.46
N ASP A 151 2.16 4.39 -22.07
CA ASP A 151 1.65 4.18 -20.71
C ASP A 151 1.49 2.70 -20.39
N GLY A 152 0.99 1.88 -21.33
CA GLY A 152 0.99 0.42 -21.18
C GLY A 152 2.40 -0.15 -21.02
N ARG A 153 3.38 0.37 -21.78
CA ARG A 153 4.79 0.00 -21.57
C ARG A 153 5.32 0.45 -20.21
N GLY A 154 4.89 1.61 -19.71
CA GLY A 154 5.18 2.11 -18.37
C GLY A 154 4.63 1.17 -17.27
N SER A 155 3.34 0.85 -17.33
CA SER A 155 2.68 -0.05 -16.37
C SER A 155 3.28 -1.46 -16.39
N SER A 156 3.64 -1.99 -17.57
CA SER A 156 4.37 -3.26 -17.71
C SER A 156 5.73 -3.23 -16.99
N ARG A 157 6.49 -2.14 -17.13
CA ARG A 157 7.78 -1.99 -16.42
C ARG A 157 7.59 -1.91 -14.91
N GLU A 158 6.62 -1.14 -14.42
CA GLU A 158 6.35 -1.02 -12.99
C GLU A 158 5.82 -2.34 -12.39
N ALA A 159 4.96 -3.08 -13.11
CA ALA A 159 4.53 -4.41 -12.72
C ALA A 159 5.73 -5.36 -12.55
N ARG A 160 6.62 -5.44 -13.55
CA ARG A 160 7.82 -6.28 -13.48
C ARG A 160 8.72 -5.90 -12.31
N LYS A 161 8.98 -4.61 -12.13
CA LYS A 161 9.79 -4.09 -11.02
C LYS A 161 9.17 -4.40 -9.66
N ALA A 162 7.85 -4.34 -9.53
CA ALA A 162 7.15 -4.73 -8.30
C ALA A 162 7.29 -6.24 -8.03
N VAL A 163 7.13 -7.09 -9.05
CA VAL A 163 7.34 -8.53 -8.89
C VAL A 163 8.78 -8.88 -8.54
N GLU A 164 9.77 -8.22 -9.16
CA GLU A 164 11.18 -8.43 -8.85
C GLU A 164 11.51 -8.05 -7.40
N ARG A 165 10.96 -6.93 -6.92
CA ARG A 165 11.06 -6.54 -5.50
C ARG A 165 10.42 -7.57 -4.57
N ALA A 166 9.22 -8.06 -4.91
CA ALA A 166 8.55 -9.12 -4.17
C ALA A 166 9.43 -10.39 -4.10
N ARG A 167 9.95 -10.86 -5.24
CA ARG A 167 10.85 -12.02 -5.31
C ARG A 167 12.12 -11.82 -4.47
N ALA A 168 12.75 -10.65 -4.55
CA ALA A 168 13.95 -10.34 -3.76
C ALA A 168 13.66 -10.41 -2.25
N SER A 169 12.55 -9.85 -1.80
CA SER A 169 12.13 -9.93 -0.38
C SER A 169 11.80 -11.35 0.06
N LEU A 170 11.26 -12.18 -0.85
CA LEU A 170 10.98 -13.59 -0.58
C LEU A 170 12.25 -14.46 -0.60
N SER A 171 13.31 -14.08 -1.31
CA SER A 171 14.59 -14.81 -1.31
C SER A 171 15.48 -14.51 -0.10
N ALA A 172 15.22 -13.40 0.60
CA ALA A 172 15.95 -13.01 1.81
C ALA A 172 15.42 -13.67 3.11
N ARG A 173 14.39 -14.53 2.98
CA ARG A 173 13.76 -15.31 4.06
C ARG A 173 14.12 -16.78 3.92
#